data_AF-A0A9R0SJ35-F1
#
_entry.id   AF-A0A9R0SJ35-F1
#
_cell.length_a   1.000
_cell.length_b   1.000
_cell.length_c   1.000
_cell.angle_alpha   90.00
_cell.angle_beta   90.00
_cell.angle_gamma   90.00
#
_symmetry.space_group_name_H-M   'P 1'
#
loop_
_entity.id
_entity.type
_entity.pdbx_description
1 polymer ?
#
loop_
_entity_poly.entity_id
_entity_poly.type
_entity_poly.pdbx_seq_one_letter_code
_entity_poly.pdbx_strand_id
1 'polypeptide(L)'
;MHPRQIKHNNQPVSVGIDGKQPSFQMYNGGIMTGDTCGTEINHAVTLVGYGVEQDGTSYWLIKNSWGQNWGEGGYMKLQRGTGACGVDMLASYPVA
;
A
#
# COMPACT_ATOMS: atom_id res chain seq x y z
N MET A 1 -3.14 -15.34 -20.77
CA MET A 1 -3.93 -14.42 -19.93
C MET A 1 -3.68 -14.78 -18.47
N HIS A 2 -2.86 -14.01 -17.74
CA HIS A 2 -2.60 -14.27 -16.31
C HIS A 2 -3.63 -13.49 -15.47
N PRO A 3 -4.49 -14.14 -14.68
CA PRO A 3 -5.43 -13.45 -13.80
C PRO A 3 -4.66 -12.65 -12.74
N ARG A 4 -5.24 -11.54 -12.26
CA ARG A 4 -4.67 -10.69 -11.20
C ARG A 4 -4.46 -11.55 -9.93
N GLN A 5 -3.24 -12.03 -9.70
CA GLN A 5 -2.94 -12.88 -8.55
C GLN A 5 -2.73 -11.99 -7.32
N ILE A 6 -3.81 -11.67 -6.61
CA ILE A 6 -3.71 -11.09 -5.27
C ILE A 6 -3.34 -12.22 -4.32
N LYS A 7 -2.17 -12.12 -3.70
CA LYS A 7 -1.77 -12.99 -2.59
C LYS A 7 -2.04 -12.27 -1.29
N HIS A 8 -2.98 -12.80 -0.51
CA HIS A 8 -3.24 -12.31 0.84
C HIS A 8 -2.13 -12.77 1.78
N ASN A 9 -1.74 -11.91 2.71
CA ASN A 9 -0.77 -12.25 3.74
C ASN A 9 -1.51 -12.86 4.93
N ASN A 10 -1.13 -14.08 5.35
CA ASN A 10 -1.75 -14.75 6.50
C ASN A 10 -1.45 -14.02 7.83
N GLN A 11 -0.42 -13.17 7.83
CA GLN A 11 -0.07 -12.28 8.94
C GLN A 11 -0.07 -10.83 8.43
N PRO A 12 -1.12 -10.03 8.66
CA PRO A 12 -1.09 -8.62 8.35
C PRO A 12 0.07 -7.92 9.06
N VAL A 13 0.72 -6.98 8.35
CA VAL A 13 1.87 -6.22 8.85
C VAL A 13 1.46 -4.76 9.00
N SER A 14 1.66 -4.19 10.20
CA SER A 14 1.54 -2.75 10.40
C SER A 14 2.72 -2.06 9.74
N VAL A 15 2.45 -1.06 8.91
CA VAL A 15 3.49 -0.28 8.21
C VAL A 15 3.24 1.21 8.36
N GLY A 16 4.30 1.99 8.46
CA GLY A 16 4.25 3.45 8.33
C GLY A 16 4.49 3.92 6.89
N ILE A 17 3.81 4.98 6.47
CA ILE A 17 4.03 5.66 5.19
C ILE A 17 4.03 7.19 5.35
N ASP A 18 4.57 7.90 4.36
CA ASP A 18 4.29 9.33 4.17
C ASP A 18 2.92 9.52 3.52
N GLY A 19 1.92 9.88 4.33
CA GLY A 19 0.53 10.12 3.92
C GLY A 19 0.18 11.60 3.71
N LYS A 20 1.14 12.53 3.74
CA LYS A 20 0.82 13.98 3.67
C LYS A 20 0.51 14.46 2.26
N GLN A 21 0.88 13.70 1.24
CA GLN A 21 0.74 14.14 -0.14
C GLN A 21 -0.70 14.03 -0.65
N PRO A 22 -1.14 14.95 -1.54
CA PRO A 22 -2.46 14.89 -2.16
C PRO A 22 -2.72 13.57 -2.92
N SER A 23 -1.67 12.98 -3.50
CA SER A 23 -1.69 11.67 -4.16
C SER A 23 -2.21 10.55 -3.27
N PHE A 24 -1.87 10.58 -1.97
CA PHE A 24 -2.40 9.64 -0.98
C PHE A 24 -3.78 10.08 -0.47
N GLN A 25 -3.94 11.36 -0.10
CA GLN A 25 -5.17 11.85 0.51
C GLN A 25 -6.39 11.69 -0.41
N MET A 26 -6.19 11.91 -1.71
CA MET A 26 -7.22 11.85 -2.74
C MET A 26 -7.12 10.58 -3.60
N TYR A 27 -6.40 9.55 -3.13
CA TYR A 27 -6.26 8.29 -3.85
C TYR A 27 -7.65 7.68 -4.15
N ASN A 28 -7.88 7.32 -5.42
CA ASN A 28 -9.13 6.73 -5.90
C ASN A 28 -8.91 5.47 -6.76
N GLY A 29 -7.66 5.02 -6.93
CA GLY A 29 -7.31 3.80 -7.65
C GLY A 29 -6.00 3.86 -8.42
N GLY A 30 -5.59 2.72 -8.97
CA GLY A 30 -4.34 2.56 -9.71
C GLY A 30 -3.19 2.10 -8.80
N ILE A 31 -1.95 2.14 -9.30
CA ILE A 31 -0.77 1.92 -8.45
C ILE A 31 -0.15 3.27 -8.16
N MET A 32 -0.10 3.64 -6.87
CA MET A 32 0.66 4.80 -6.43
C MET A 32 2.15 4.45 -6.42
N THR A 33 2.98 5.32 -7.02
CA THR A 33 4.42 5.13 -7.20
C THR A 33 5.22 6.04 -6.26
N GLY A 34 6.48 5.69 -6.01
CA GLY A 34 7.32 6.36 -5.00
C GLY A 34 7.66 7.83 -5.31
N ASP A 35 7.57 8.26 -6.56
CA ASP A 35 7.74 9.65 -7.00
C ASP A 35 6.58 10.57 -6.58
N THR A 36 5.48 10.00 -6.07
CA THR A 36 4.31 10.77 -5.60
C THR A 36 4.33 11.07 -4.11
N CYS A 37 5.38 10.68 -3.37
CA CYS A 37 5.51 10.81 -1.93
C CYS A 37 6.97 10.91 -1.46
N GLY A 38 7.18 11.44 -0.25
CA GLY A 38 8.47 11.41 0.43
C GLY A 38 8.59 10.18 1.34
N THR A 39 9.52 10.24 2.30
CA THR A 39 9.74 9.19 3.31
C THR A 39 9.58 9.71 4.74
N GLU A 40 8.99 10.89 4.91
CA GLU A 40 8.67 11.46 6.22
C GLU A 40 7.42 10.79 6.78
N ILE A 41 7.61 9.64 7.43
CA ILE A 41 6.52 8.80 7.92
C ILE A 41 5.61 9.57 8.89
N ASN A 42 4.33 9.61 8.59
CA ASN A 42 3.32 10.32 9.38
C ASN A 42 1.97 9.60 9.47
N HIS A 43 1.78 8.50 8.75
CA HIS A 43 0.53 7.75 8.74
C HIS A 43 0.76 6.24 8.85
N ALA A 44 -0.06 5.57 9.66
CA ALA A 44 0.03 4.13 9.88
C ALA A 44 -1.10 3.40 9.13
N VAL A 45 -0.74 2.34 8.41
CA VAL A 45 -1.65 1.53 7.60
C VAL A 45 -1.33 0.04 7.76
N THR A 46 -2.15 -0.84 7.19
CA THR A 46 -1.94 -2.30 7.27
C THR A 46 -1.65 -2.89 5.90
N LEU A 47 -0.49 -3.53 5.73
CA LEU A 47 -0.16 -4.33 4.56
C LEU A 47 -0.83 -5.71 4.70
N VAL A 48 -1.78 -5.99 3.80
CA VAL A 48 -2.65 -7.19 3.86
C VAL A 48 -2.40 -8.17 2.72
N GLY A 49 -1.57 -7.80 1.75
CA GLY A 49 -1.24 -8.66 0.63
C GLY A 49 -0.35 -7.97 -0.39
N TYR A 50 -0.17 -8.63 -1.53
CA TYR A 50 0.59 -8.13 -2.66
C TYR A 50 0.13 -8.77 -3.96
N GLY A 51 0.53 -8.18 -5.07
CA GLY A 51 0.22 -8.72 -6.39
C GLY A 51 1.13 -8.17 -7.47
N VAL A 52 0.76 -8.49 -8.71
CA VAL A 52 1.37 -7.99 -9.94
C VAL A 52 0.23 -7.69 -10.90
N GLU A 53 0.23 -6.50 -11.51
CA GLU A 53 -0.70 -6.13 -12.58
C GLU A 53 -0.29 -6.80 -13.91
N GLN A 54 -1.16 -6.71 -14.93
CA GLN A 54 -0.93 -7.38 -16.22
C GLN A 54 0.30 -6.86 -16.97
N ASP A 55 0.69 -5.61 -16.72
CA ASP A 55 1.87 -4.95 -17.27
C ASP A 55 3.17 -5.35 -16.55
N GLY A 56 3.09 -6.22 -15.53
CA GLY A 56 4.23 -6.65 -14.73
C GLY A 56 4.52 -5.77 -13.50
N THR A 57 3.76 -4.68 -13.30
CA THR A 57 3.97 -3.79 -12.16
C THR A 57 3.58 -4.47 -10.86
N SER A 58 4.55 -4.66 -9.96
CA SER A 58 4.36 -5.26 -8.64
C SER A 58 3.82 -4.25 -7.64
N TYR A 59 2.87 -4.66 -6.79
CA TYR A 59 2.30 -3.80 -5.74
C TYR A 59 2.13 -4.50 -4.39
N TRP A 60 2.09 -3.70 -3.34
CA TRP A 60 1.55 -4.00 -2.01
C TRP A 60 0.06 -3.65 -1.99
N LEU A 61 -0.75 -4.52 -1.39
CA LEU A 61 -2.14 -4.23 -1.08
C LEU A 61 -2.22 -3.73 0.36
N ILE A 62 -2.60 -2.48 0.53
CA ILE A 62 -2.65 -1.79 1.81
C ILE A 62 -4.10 -1.47 2.16
N LYS A 63 -4.49 -1.78 3.40
CA LYS A 63 -5.76 -1.40 4.00
C LYS A 63 -5.57 -0.10 4.78
N ASN A 64 -6.44 0.87 4.52
CA ASN A 64 -6.50 2.14 5.24
C ASN A 64 -7.64 2.15 6.27
N SER A 65 -7.68 3.17 7.13
CA SER A 65 -8.67 3.36 8.20
C SER A 65 -9.66 4.51 7.95
N TRP A 66 -9.73 5.03 6.73
CA TRP A 66 -10.56 6.19 6.36
C TRP A 66 -11.92 5.84 5.71
N GLY A 67 -12.41 4.63 5.96
CA GLY A 67 -13.68 4.15 5.43
C GLY A 67 -13.62 3.69 3.96
N GLN A 68 -14.74 3.19 3.47
CA GLN A 68 -14.81 2.53 2.15
C GLN A 68 -14.84 3.50 0.98
N ASN A 69 -15.18 4.78 1.22
CA ASN A 69 -15.23 5.81 0.19
C ASN A 69 -13.85 6.32 -0.24
N TRP A 70 -12.81 6.00 0.53
CA TRP A 70 -11.44 6.32 0.18
C TRP A 70 -10.81 5.16 -0.61
N GLY A 71 -10.12 5.47 -1.70
CA GLY A 71 -9.44 4.47 -2.53
C GLY A 71 -10.35 3.41 -3.14
N GLU A 72 -9.79 2.22 -3.33
CA GLU A 72 -10.50 1.06 -3.89
C GLU A 72 -11.22 0.31 -2.75
N GLY A 73 -12.31 0.89 -2.24
CA GLY A 73 -13.11 0.29 -1.17
C GLY A 73 -12.42 0.30 0.20
N GLY A 74 -11.60 1.32 0.48
CA GLY A 74 -10.78 1.42 1.70
C GLY A 74 -9.36 0.85 1.55
N TYR A 75 -8.98 0.43 0.35
CA TYR A 75 -7.67 -0.15 0.04
C TYR A 75 -6.92 0.70 -0.99
N MET A 76 -5.60 0.53 -1.02
CA MET A 76 -4.72 1.10 -2.04
C MET A 76 -3.72 0.07 -2.54
N LYS A 77 -3.22 0.30 -3.76
CA LYS A 77 -2.05 -0.39 -4.28
C LYS A 77 -0.87 0.57 -4.27
N LEU A 78 0.20 0.16 -3.62
CA LEU A 78 1.45 0.91 -3.56
C LEU A 78 2.54 0.12 -4.27
N GLN A 79 3.34 0.76 -5.11
CA GLN A 79 4.40 0.08 -5.85
C GLN A 79 5.35 -0.67 -4.92
N ARG A 80 5.58 -1.94 -5.21
CA ARG A 80 6.38 -2.83 -4.37
C ARG A 80 7.81 -2.94 -4.90
N GLY A 81 8.77 -2.93 -3.98
CA GLY A 81 10.20 -3.10 -4.29
C GLY A 81 10.96 -1.79 -4.55
N THR A 82 10.33 -0.63 -4.32
CA THR A 82 10.93 0.69 -4.57
C THR A 82 11.10 1.55 -3.32
N GLY A 83 10.71 1.06 -2.13
CA GLY A 83 10.65 1.88 -0.91
C GLY A 83 9.60 2.99 -0.99
N ALA A 84 8.59 2.85 -1.87
CA ALA A 84 7.57 3.88 -2.09
C ALA A 84 6.94 4.34 -0.77
N CYS A 85 6.91 5.66 -0.58
CA CYS A 85 6.40 6.34 0.60
C CYS A 85 7.03 5.90 1.94
N GLY A 86 8.20 5.26 1.90
CA GLY A 86 8.88 4.71 3.08
C GLY A 86 8.18 3.51 3.71
N VAL A 87 7.36 2.78 2.96
CA VAL A 87 6.53 1.65 3.44
C VAL A 87 7.32 0.54 4.15
N ASP A 88 8.61 0.41 3.86
CA ASP A 88 9.52 -0.58 4.44
C ASP A 88 10.38 -0.05 5.60
N MET A 89 10.24 1.24 5.97
CA MET A 89 11.04 1.85 7.04
C MET A 89 10.54 1.52 8.45
N LEU A 90 9.22 1.37 8.62
CA LEU A 90 8.59 1.11 9.92
C LEU A 90 7.56 -0.02 9.78
N ALA A 91 8.02 -1.26 9.69
CA ALA A 91 7.19 -2.45 9.59
C ALA A 91 7.23 -3.26 10.89
N SER A 92 6.06 -3.70 11.38
CA SER A 92 5.95 -4.58 12.55
C SER A 92 4.76 -5.52 12.43
N TYR A 93 4.85 -6.67 13.09
CA TYR A 93 3.76 -7.62 13.23
C TYR A 93 3.76 -8.19 14.66
N PRO A 94 2.60 -8.48 15.23
CA PRO A 94 2.52 -9.09 16.55
C PRO A 94 3.00 -10.54 16.51
N VAL A 95 3.62 -11.00 17.59
CA VAL A 95 3.99 -12.39 17.87
C VAL A 95 3.32 -12.85 19.17
N ALA A 96 3.08 -14.16 19.30
CA ALA A 96 2.48 -14.76 20.49
C ALA A 96 3.53 -15.08 21.57
#